data_AF-A0A7Z9IRV3-F1
#
_entry.id   AF-A0A7Z9IRV3-F1
#
_cell.length_a   1.000
_cell.length_b   1.000
_cell.length_c   1.000
_cell.angle_alpha   90.00
_cell.angle_beta   90.00
_cell.angle_gamma   90.00
#
_symmetry.space_group_name_H-M   'P 1'
#
loop_
_entity.id
_entity.type
_entity.pdbx_description
1 polymer ?
#
loop_
_entity_poly.entity_id
_entity_poly.type
_entity_poly.pdbx_seq_one_letter_code
_entity_poly.pdbx_strand_id
1 'polypeptide(L)'
;MSTIPVPGITHYYAGEKKKARQLFYIGLGGLAGIIIGGSMMEKPQWPDTTGIGDNYEVYNSETEHETWYRKIPVSIEGGVTNYKLEKIEKEPNGSGGGLIALGILVIVGDFIYDRVWGFEKIEQKRDQVRFKYGQKMKLSFKPLIDPLAGKAGVALTLNF
;
A
#
# COMPACT_ATOMS: atom_id res chain seq x y z
N MET A 1 -13.26 18.05 -0.11
CA MET A 1 -12.26 18.18 -1.18
C MET A 1 -11.46 16.89 -1.21
N SER A 2 -11.68 16.06 -2.23
CA SER A 2 -10.93 14.82 -2.41
C SER A 2 -9.57 15.20 -3.00
N THR A 3 -8.56 15.35 -2.14
CA THR A 3 -7.19 15.56 -2.57
C THR A 3 -6.67 14.20 -3.04
N ILE A 4 -6.43 14.10 -4.35
CA ILE A 4 -5.74 12.96 -4.97
C ILE A 4 -4.47 12.70 -4.13
N PRO A 5 -4.32 11.51 -3.53
CA PRO A 5 -3.25 11.24 -2.59
C PRO A 5 -1.94 11.05 -3.36
N VAL A 6 -1.29 12.16 -3.67
CA VAL A 6 0.10 12.18 -4.09
C VAL A 6 0.95 12.05 -2.82
N PRO A 7 1.98 11.21 -2.80
CA PRO A 7 2.85 11.11 -1.63
C PRO A 7 3.53 12.46 -1.31
N GLY A 8 3.60 12.84 -0.03
CA GLY A 8 4.32 14.01 0.47
C GLY A 8 3.54 15.33 0.57
N ILE A 9 2.31 15.44 0.06
CA ILE A 9 1.51 16.69 0.19
C ILE A 9 1.10 16.98 1.63
N THR A 10 0.83 15.95 2.43
CA THR A 10 0.50 16.08 3.87
C THR A 10 1.64 16.73 4.65
N HIS A 11 2.89 16.34 4.40
CA HIS A 11 4.07 16.97 5.01
C HIS A 11 4.33 18.39 4.47
N TYR A 12 4.08 18.66 3.18
CA TYR A 12 4.23 20.00 2.61
C TYR A 12 3.23 21.00 3.23
N TYR A 13 1.97 20.61 3.38
CA TYR A 13 0.93 21.41 4.06
C TYR A 13 1.17 21.58 5.56
N ALA A 14 1.92 20.67 6.17
CA ALA A 14 2.29 20.75 7.57
C ALA A 14 3.63 21.47 7.83
N GLY A 15 4.16 22.17 6.83
CA GLY A 15 5.36 23.02 6.95
C GLY A 15 6.69 22.28 6.87
N GLU A 16 6.69 20.95 6.74
CA GLU A 16 7.90 20.11 6.71
C GLU A 16 8.35 19.83 5.27
N LYS A 17 8.78 20.90 4.58
CA LYS A 17 9.20 20.84 3.17
C LYS A 17 10.34 19.83 2.92
N LYS A 18 11.21 19.59 3.92
CA LYS A 18 12.34 18.65 3.81
C LYS A 18 11.87 17.19 3.81
N LYS A 19 10.95 16.81 4.71
CA LYS A 19 10.38 15.46 4.73
C LYS A 19 9.50 15.19 3.51
N ALA A 20 8.71 16.17 3.09
CA ALA A 20 7.90 16.06 1.87
C ALA A 20 8.74 15.77 0.61
N ARG A 21 9.88 16.48 0.44
CA ARG A 21 10.81 16.19 -0.65
C ARG A 21 11.42 14.79 -0.54
N GLN A 22 11.78 14.36 0.66
CA GLN A 22 12.36 13.04 0.88
C GLN A 22 11.39 11.92 0.50
N LEU A 23 10.15 11.99 0.96
CA LEU A 23 9.09 11.03 0.62
C LEU A 23 8.82 11.03 -0.90
N PHE A 24 8.75 12.21 -1.52
CA PHE A 24 8.60 12.33 -2.96
C PHE A 24 9.75 11.66 -3.76
N TYR A 25 11.01 11.84 -3.34
CA TYR A 25 12.15 11.17 -3.97
C TYR A 25 12.16 9.66 -3.74
N ILE A 26 11.71 9.20 -2.57
CA ILE A 26 11.55 7.76 -2.26
C ILE A 26 10.48 7.15 -3.17
N GLY A 27 9.32 7.79 -3.32
CA GLY A 27 8.27 7.36 -4.23
C GLY A 27 8.72 7.33 -5.70
N LEU A 28 9.46 8.36 -6.14
CA LEU A 28 10.10 8.39 -7.47
C LEU A 28 11.09 7.23 -7.67
N GLY A 29 11.90 6.93 -6.65
CA GLY A 29 12.82 5.79 -6.67
C GLY A 29 12.09 4.45 -6.80
N GLY A 30 10.97 4.27 -6.09
CA GLY A 30 10.12 3.09 -6.22
C GLY A 30 9.54 2.92 -7.62
N LEU A 31 9.02 4.00 -8.22
CA LEU A 31 8.52 3.99 -9.61
C LEU A 31 9.62 3.67 -10.63
N ALA A 32 10.80 4.29 -10.48
CA ALA A 32 11.94 3.99 -11.34
C ALA A 32 12.38 2.53 -11.23
N GLY A 33 12.36 1.97 -10.01
CA GLY A 33 12.64 0.55 -9.75
C GLY A 33 11.66 -0.39 -10.46
N ILE A 34 10.38 -0.05 -10.49
CA ILE A 34 9.35 -0.82 -11.23
C ILE A 34 9.63 -0.79 -12.73
N ILE A 35 9.96 0.38 -13.29
CA ILE A 35 10.24 0.53 -14.74
C ILE A 35 11.46 -0.29 -15.14
N ILE A 36 12.56 -0.17 -14.38
CA ILE A 36 13.80 -0.91 -14.62
C ILE A 36 13.58 -2.42 -14.43
N GLY A 37 12.85 -2.81 -13.39
CA GLY A 37 12.49 -4.21 -13.16
C GLY A 37 11.65 -4.76 -14.32
N GLY A 38 10.71 -3.98 -14.84
CA GLY A 38 9.92 -4.33 -16.02
C GLY A 38 10.76 -4.51 -17.28
N SER A 39 11.76 -3.67 -17.52
CA SER A 39 12.64 -3.82 -18.69
C SER A 39 13.60 -4.99 -18.60
N MET A 40 13.81 -5.52 -17.39
CA MET A 40 14.61 -6.74 -17.13
C MET A 40 13.75 -8.01 -17.12
N MET A 41 12.44 -7.91 -17.38
CA MET A 41 11.60 -9.09 -17.57
C MET A 41 11.80 -9.66 -18.97
N GLU A 42 11.98 -10.97 -19.03
CA GLU A 42 12.03 -11.69 -20.29
C GLU A 42 10.62 -12.13 -20.69
N LYS A 43 10.47 -12.57 -21.94
CA LYS A 43 9.20 -13.16 -22.37
C LYS A 43 8.96 -14.44 -21.56
N PRO A 44 7.72 -14.68 -21.10
CA PRO A 44 7.38 -15.94 -20.43
C PRO A 44 7.76 -17.12 -21.31
N GLN A 45 8.48 -18.08 -20.74
CA GLN A 45 8.99 -19.24 -21.46
C GLN A 45 8.37 -20.53 -20.92
N TRP A 46 8.36 -21.56 -21.75
CA TRP A 46 7.98 -22.89 -21.30
C TRP A 46 9.03 -23.43 -20.31
N PRO A 47 8.61 -24.25 -19.33
CA PRO A 47 9.54 -24.83 -18.37
C PRO A 47 10.58 -25.70 -19.09
N ASP A 48 11.81 -25.73 -18.57
CA ASP A 48 12.87 -26.57 -19.11
C ASP A 48 12.52 -28.06 -18.90
N THR A 49 12.35 -28.79 -19.99
CA THR A 49 11.97 -30.22 -19.99
C THR A 49 13.17 -31.14 -20.17
N THR A 50 14.40 -30.62 -20.11
CA THR A 50 15.63 -31.41 -20.23
C THR A 50 15.66 -32.50 -19.15
N GLY A 51 15.51 -33.77 -19.56
CA GLY A 51 15.52 -34.95 -18.68
C GLY A 51 14.16 -35.39 -18.09
N ILE A 52 13.07 -34.67 -18.38
CA ILE A 52 11.71 -34.99 -17.91
C ILE A 52 10.64 -34.88 -19.01
N GLY A 53 11.04 -34.82 -20.28
CA GLY A 53 10.17 -34.58 -21.44
C GLY A 53 8.94 -35.48 -21.53
N ASP A 54 9.06 -36.76 -21.12
CA ASP A 54 7.95 -37.73 -21.18
C ASP A 54 6.78 -37.41 -20.23
N ASN A 55 7.02 -36.55 -19.23
CA ASN A 55 6.00 -36.09 -18.27
C ASN A 55 5.12 -34.96 -18.82
N TYR A 56 5.39 -34.50 -20.05
CA TYR A 56 4.69 -33.39 -20.66
C TYR A 56 4.02 -33.81 -21.97
N GLU A 57 2.90 -33.17 -22.28
CA GLU A 57 2.20 -33.33 -23.55
C GLU A 57 1.97 -31.96 -24.18
N VAL A 58 2.43 -31.80 -25.42
CA VAL A 58 2.30 -30.56 -26.18
C VAL A 58 1.20 -30.73 -27.22
N TYR A 59 0.22 -29.84 -27.17
CA TYR A 59 -0.86 -29.76 -28.15
C TYR A 59 -0.67 -28.53 -29.03
N ASN A 60 -0.99 -28.66 -30.31
CA ASN A 60 -0.82 -27.62 -31.33
C ASN A 60 0.62 -27.09 -31.41
N SER A 61 1.59 -28.02 -31.36
CA SER A 61 3.00 -27.72 -31.58
C SER A 61 3.18 -26.92 -32.87
N GLU A 62 4.08 -25.93 -32.84
CA GLU A 62 4.43 -25.07 -34.00
C GLU A 62 3.35 -24.07 -34.45
N THR A 63 2.31 -23.85 -33.65
CA THR A 63 1.32 -22.78 -33.87
C THR A 63 1.39 -21.71 -32.77
N GLU A 64 0.87 -20.51 -33.04
CA GLU A 64 0.80 -19.41 -32.05
C GLU A 64 0.00 -19.76 -30.77
N HIS A 65 -0.78 -20.85 -30.81
CA HIS A 65 -1.61 -21.35 -29.71
C HIS A 65 -1.09 -22.68 -29.13
N GLU A 66 0.22 -22.86 -29.12
CA GLU A 66 0.87 -23.96 -28.43
C GLU A 66 0.42 -24.03 -26.96
N THR A 67 0.02 -25.21 -26.50
CA THR A 67 -0.41 -25.44 -25.12
C THR A 67 0.27 -26.68 -24.54
N TRP A 68 0.89 -26.51 -23.37
CA TRP A 68 1.58 -27.59 -22.67
C TRP A 68 0.73 -28.13 -21.52
N TYR A 69 0.78 -29.45 -21.33
CA TYR A 69 0.12 -30.16 -20.24
C TYR A 69 1.12 -31.03 -19.49
N ARG A 70 1.00 -31.08 -18.16
CA ARG A 70 1.71 -32.03 -17.29
C ARG A 70 0.87 -33.31 -17.18
N LYS A 71 1.51 -34.47 -17.37
CA LYS A 71 0.91 -35.80 -17.15
C LYS A 71 1.10 -36.19 -15.69
N ILE A 72 -0.01 -36.36 -14.97
CA ILE A 72 -0.01 -36.84 -13.59
C ILE A 72 -0.66 -38.23 -13.57
N PRO A 73 0.06 -39.32 -13.22
CA PRO A 73 -0.53 -40.64 -13.14
C PRO A 73 -1.57 -40.67 -12.01
N VAL A 74 -2.81 -41.05 -12.32
CA VAL A 74 -3.92 -41.06 -11.35
C VAL A 74 -4.38 -42.46 -10.97
N SER A 75 -4.27 -43.43 -11.87
CA SER A 75 -4.58 -44.83 -11.59
C SER A 75 -3.87 -45.76 -12.56
N ILE A 76 -3.71 -47.03 -12.16
CA ILE A 76 -3.21 -48.09 -13.02
C ILE A 76 -4.29 -49.17 -13.04
N GLU A 77 -4.95 -49.33 -14.18
CA GLU A 77 -5.99 -50.33 -14.40
C GLU A 77 -5.55 -51.28 -15.51
N GLY A 78 -5.50 -52.59 -15.22
CA GLY A 78 -5.17 -53.61 -16.22
C GLY A 78 -3.78 -53.46 -16.87
N GLY A 79 -2.83 -52.79 -16.21
CA GLY A 79 -1.50 -52.52 -16.76
C GLY A 79 -1.42 -51.26 -17.64
N VAL A 80 -2.51 -50.52 -17.78
CA VAL A 80 -2.55 -49.22 -18.44
C VAL A 80 -2.58 -48.11 -17.38
N THR A 81 -1.61 -47.19 -17.45
CA THR A 81 -1.54 -46.02 -16.57
C THR A 81 -2.45 -44.92 -17.12
N ASN A 82 -3.46 -44.52 -16.35
CA ASN A 82 -4.29 -43.37 -16.65
C ASN A 82 -3.59 -42.10 -16.18
N TYR A 83 -3.57 -41.09 -17.05
CA TYR A 83 -2.97 -39.79 -16.75
C TYR A 83 -4.05 -38.71 -16.70
N LYS A 84 -3.96 -37.84 -15.69
CA LYS A 84 -4.64 -36.55 -15.68
C LYS A 84 -3.72 -35.53 -16.33
N LEU A 85 -4.26 -34.78 -17.28
CA LEU A 85 -3.57 -33.68 -17.93
C LEU A 85 -3.87 -32.38 -17.19
N GLU A 86 -2.84 -31.70 -16.71
CA GLU A 86 -2.94 -30.38 -16.08
C GLU A 86 -2.28 -29.34 -16.97
N LYS A 87 -3.03 -28.31 -17.36
CA LYS A 87 -2.52 -27.24 -18.24
C LYS A 87 -1.43 -26.45 -17.52
N ILE A 88 -0.31 -26.23 -18.19
CA ILE A 88 0.81 -25.44 -17.69
C ILE A 88 0.75 -24.06 -18.29
N GLU A 89 1.02 -23.05 -17.46
CA GLU A 89 1.22 -21.68 -17.91
C GLU A 89 2.72 -21.42 -18.10
N LYS A 90 3.05 -20.51 -19.03
CA LYS A 90 4.44 -20.10 -19.24
C LYS A 90 4.98 -19.46 -17.97
N GLU A 91 6.16 -19.89 -17.55
CA GLU A 91 6.78 -19.34 -16.37
C GLU A 91 7.34 -17.95 -16.69
N PRO A 92 7.05 -16.95 -15.86
CA PRO A 92 7.65 -15.63 -16.01
C PRO A 92 9.15 -15.77 -15.73
N ASN A 93 9.98 -15.50 -16.75
CA ASN A 93 11.44 -15.52 -16.61
C ASN A 93 12.00 -14.09 -16.56
N GLY A 94 13.15 -13.92 -15.91
CA GLY A 94 13.85 -12.65 -15.80
C GLY A 94 14.09 -12.22 -14.35
N SER A 95 15.23 -11.57 -14.12
CA SER A 95 15.66 -11.12 -12.79
C SER A 95 14.93 -9.87 -12.27
N GLY A 96 14.11 -9.25 -13.12
CA GLY A 96 13.43 -7.98 -12.85
C GLY A 96 12.29 -8.03 -11.83
N GLY A 97 11.71 -9.20 -11.56
CA GLY A 97 10.55 -9.35 -10.67
C GLY A 97 10.80 -8.85 -9.24
N GLY A 98 12.02 -9.06 -8.72
CA GLY A 98 12.41 -8.57 -7.39
C GLY A 98 12.42 -7.05 -7.28
N LEU A 99 12.90 -6.35 -8.32
CA LEU A 99 12.91 -4.88 -8.37
C LEU A 99 11.51 -4.29 -8.44
N ILE A 100 10.61 -4.93 -9.20
CA ILE A 100 9.19 -4.55 -9.26
C ILE A 100 8.55 -4.69 -7.88
N ALA A 101 8.73 -5.85 -7.23
CA ALA A 101 8.18 -6.10 -5.91
C ALA A 101 8.69 -5.10 -4.86
N LEU A 102 9.99 -4.81 -4.87
CA LEU A 102 10.60 -3.80 -3.99
C LEU A 102 10.05 -2.40 -4.28
N GLY A 103 9.92 -2.01 -5.55
CA GLY A 103 9.37 -0.71 -5.93
C GLY A 103 7.93 -0.52 -5.47
N ILE A 104 7.08 -1.56 -5.60
CA ILE A 104 5.71 -1.55 -5.08
C ILE A 104 5.72 -1.41 -3.55
N LEU A 105 6.56 -2.18 -2.86
CA LEU A 105 6.64 -2.17 -1.40
C LEU A 105 7.04 -0.78 -0.88
N VAL A 106 7.99 -0.12 -1.53
CA VAL A 106 8.39 1.25 -1.20
C VAL A 106 7.23 2.22 -1.35
N ILE A 107 6.48 2.17 -2.46
CA ILE A 107 5.33 3.07 -2.71
C ILE A 107 4.20 2.83 -1.69
N VAL A 108 3.88 1.57 -1.40
CA VAL A 108 2.84 1.22 -0.42
C VAL A 108 3.27 1.64 0.99
N GLY A 109 4.53 1.41 1.35
CA GLY A 109 5.09 1.84 2.63
C GLY A 109 5.03 3.35 2.81
N ASP A 110 5.40 4.11 1.77
CA ASP A 110 5.33 5.58 1.74
C ASP A 110 3.89 6.08 1.94
N PHE A 111 2.92 5.46 1.26
CA PHE A 111 1.50 5.78 1.41
C PHE A 111 0.94 5.49 2.82
N ILE A 112 1.31 4.35 3.41
CA ILE A 112 0.89 4.00 4.77
C ILE A 112 1.51 4.97 5.77
N TYR A 113 2.81 5.28 5.62
CA TYR A 113 3.50 6.25 6.46
C TYR A 113 2.79 7.61 6.41
N ASP A 114 2.52 8.13 5.22
CA ASP A 114 1.80 9.39 5.02
C ASP A 114 0.41 9.39 5.66
N ARG A 115 -0.30 8.25 5.66
CA ARG A 115 -1.63 8.14 6.28
C ARG A 115 -1.57 8.13 7.80
N VAL A 116 -0.68 7.34 8.40
CA VAL A 116 -0.51 7.25 9.86
C VAL A 116 -0.04 8.59 10.41
N TRP A 117 0.99 9.16 9.81
CA TRP A 117 1.53 10.46 10.21
C TRP A 117 0.56 11.61 9.92
N GLY A 118 -0.23 11.50 8.85
CA GLY A 118 -1.25 12.47 8.49
C GLY A 118 -2.30 12.64 9.58
N PHE A 119 -2.75 11.55 10.22
CA PHE A 119 -3.72 11.62 11.32
C PHE A 119 -3.15 12.30 12.56
N GLU A 120 -1.94 11.92 12.97
CA GLU A 120 -1.26 12.51 14.14
C GLU A 120 -1.07 14.03 13.99
N LYS A 121 -0.80 14.49 12.76
CA LYS A 121 -0.57 15.91 12.49
C LYS A 121 -1.85 16.74 12.42
N ILE A 122 -2.99 16.13 12.06
CA ILE A 122 -4.30 16.78 12.12
C ILE A 122 -4.68 17.07 13.57
N GLU A 123 -4.41 16.14 14.49
CA GLU A 123 -4.64 16.36 15.92
C GLU A 123 -3.77 17.47 16.48
N GLN A 124 -2.45 17.47 16.20
CA GLN A 124 -1.56 18.53 16.66
C GLN A 124 -1.96 19.93 16.14
N LYS A 125 -2.36 20.04 14.86
CA LYS A 125 -2.84 21.33 14.33
C LYS A 125 -4.16 21.76 14.97
N ARG A 126 -5.06 20.81 15.28
CA ARG A 126 -6.33 21.11 15.94
C ARG A 126 -6.12 21.58 17.39
N ASP A 127 -5.16 20.97 18.09
CA ASP A 127 -4.78 21.39 19.44
C ASP A 127 -4.02 22.72 19.46
N GLN A 128 -3.16 23.00 18.48
CA GLN A 128 -2.53 24.33 18.35
C GLN A 128 -3.55 25.44 18.11
N VAL A 129 -4.58 25.18 17.30
CA VAL A 129 -5.68 26.13 17.10
C VAL A 129 -6.45 26.33 18.42
N ARG A 130 -6.75 25.26 19.17
CA ARG A 130 -7.38 25.36 20.50
C ARG A 130 -6.52 26.10 21.52
N PHE A 131 -5.20 25.93 21.51
CA PHE A 131 -4.30 26.67 22.40
C PHE A 131 -4.28 28.16 22.05
N LYS A 132 -4.12 28.50 20.76
CA LYS A 132 -4.02 29.89 20.29
C LYS A 132 -5.33 30.69 20.45
N TYR A 133 -6.48 30.05 20.26
CA TYR A 133 -7.80 30.68 20.46
C TYR A 133 -8.32 30.53 21.89
N GLY A 134 -7.95 29.46 22.60
CA GLY A 134 -8.26 29.26 24.02
C GLY A 134 -7.55 30.29 24.91
N GLN A 135 -6.34 30.73 24.56
CA GLN A 135 -5.64 31.81 25.26
C GLN A 135 -6.34 33.18 25.13
N LYS A 136 -7.13 33.39 24.06
CA LYS A 136 -7.92 34.63 23.87
C LYS A 136 -9.22 34.62 24.66
N MET A 137 -9.72 33.47 25.11
CA MET A 137 -10.89 33.39 25.97
C MET A 137 -10.48 33.06 27.40
N LYS A 138 -10.15 34.09 28.19
CA LYS A 138 -10.05 33.97 29.64
C LYS A 138 -11.47 33.81 30.22
N LEU A 139 -12.04 32.61 30.09
CA LEU A 139 -13.28 32.23 30.77
C LEU A 139 -12.98 32.03 32.26
N SER A 140 -13.38 32.99 33.09
CA SER A 140 -13.34 32.83 34.54
C SER A 140 -14.71 32.36 35.03
N PHE A 141 -14.74 31.15 35.60
CA PHE A 141 -15.91 30.56 36.24
C PHE A 141 -15.90 30.94 37.72
N LYS A 142 -16.85 31.76 38.16
CA LYS A 142 -17.06 32.04 39.58
C LYS A 142 -18.42 31.48 40.00
N PRO A 143 -18.46 30.36 40.74
CA PRO A 143 -19.71 29.88 41.31
C PRO A 143 -20.14 30.86 42.42
N LEU A 144 -21.31 31.45 42.27
CA LEU A 144 -21.96 32.27 43.30
C LEU A 144 -22.90 31.36 44.07
N ILE A 145 -22.41 30.87 45.19
CA ILE A 145 -23.22 30.08 46.13
C ILE A 145 -23.53 31.02 47.28
N ASP A 146 -24.79 31.48 47.35
CA ASP A 146 -25.27 32.25 48.48
C ASP A 146 -26.25 31.37 49.30
N PRO A 147 -25.75 30.70 50.36
CA PRO A 147 -26.53 29.72 51.11
C PRO A 147 -27.69 30.33 51.91
N LEU A 148 -27.71 31.65 52.13
CA LEU A 148 -28.78 32.34 52.87
C LEU A 148 -30.02 32.64 52.02
N ALA A 149 -29.87 32.75 50.69
CA ALA A 149 -30.96 33.10 49.78
C ALA A 149 -31.53 31.89 49.00
N GLY A 150 -31.00 30.67 49.22
CA GLY A 150 -31.44 29.45 48.54
C GLY A 150 -31.20 29.45 47.02
N LYS A 151 -30.32 30.31 46.51
CA LYS A 151 -30.03 30.45 45.07
C LYS A 151 -28.60 30.02 44.76
N ALA A 152 -28.48 29.03 43.90
CA ALA A 152 -27.22 28.67 43.26
C ALA A 152 -27.20 29.28 41.85
N GLY A 153 -26.23 30.15 41.58
CA GLY A 153 -26.05 30.79 40.28
C GLY A 153 -24.64 30.60 39.74
N VAL A 154 -24.53 30.46 38.42
CA VAL A 154 -23.23 30.38 37.73
C VAL A 154 -23.00 31.69 37.00
N ALA A 155 -21.98 32.45 37.41
CA ALA A 155 -21.56 33.64 36.68
C ALA A 155 -20.43 33.27 35.71
N LEU A 156 -20.73 33.43 34.42
CA LEU A 156 -19.79 33.30 33.32
C LEU A 156 -19.30 34.69 32.92
N THR A 157 -18.02 34.95 33.15
CA THR A 157 -17.38 36.20 32.75
C THR A 157 -16.49 35.95 31.54
N LEU A 158 -16.85 36.56 30.42
CA LEU A 158 -16.08 36.58 29.18
C LEU A 158 -15.36 37.94 29.10
N ASN A 159 -14.04 37.93 29.24
CA ASN A 159 -13.22 39.10 28.96
C ASN A 159 -12.64 38.95 27.55
N PHE A 160 -13.00 39.89 26.67
CA PHE A 160 -12.53 39.99 25.29
C PHE A 160 -11.25 40.84 25.21
#